data_AF-A0A5R8M6B4-F1
#
_entry.id   AF-A0A5R8M6B4-F1
#
_cell.length_a   1.000
_cell.length_b   1.000
_cell.length_c   1.000
_cell.angle_alpha   90.00
_cell.angle_beta   90.00
_cell.angle_gamma   90.00
#
_symmetry.space_group_name_H-M   'P 1'
#
loop_
_entity.id
_entity.type
_entity.pdbx_description
1 polymer ?
#
loop_
_entity_poly.entity_id
_entity_poly.type
_entity_poly.pdbx_seq_one_letter_code
_entity_poly.pdbx_strand_id
1 'polypeptide(L)'
;MRRLNGWQRIWIVTSLFYAALVAGTIYMLHPNYWRAADVLRAELTLDLFEQYKSDNEAALSLEERKNLALASARVRLFLADKSGPVADSYDAFVTDVNSSLGVPINFSSVYIQHENALNENRQALLRLIGYGFVGWAGPVTLIYLLGAAIAWIRKGFRDDPF
;
A
#
# COMPACT_ATOMS: atom_id res chain seq x y z
N MET A 1 12.13 -13.10 39.50
CA MET A 1 11.78 -11.99 38.57
C MET A 1 12.23 -10.67 39.20
N ARG A 2 13.14 -9.91 38.57
CA ARG A 2 13.54 -8.58 39.07
C ARG A 2 12.41 -7.58 38.83
N ARG A 3 12.01 -6.82 39.86
CA ARG A 3 11.00 -5.76 39.73
C ARG A 3 11.57 -4.59 38.92
N LEU A 4 10.80 -4.07 37.97
CA LEU A 4 11.15 -2.86 37.21
C LEU A 4 11.22 -1.64 38.13
N ASN A 5 12.27 -0.85 37.98
CA ASN A 5 12.45 0.41 38.71
C ASN A 5 11.43 1.46 38.24
N GLY A 6 11.08 2.42 39.11
CA GLY A 6 10.06 3.44 38.80
C GLY A 6 10.31 4.18 37.49
N TRP A 7 11.56 4.54 37.21
CA TRP A 7 11.97 5.15 35.94
C TRP A 7 11.69 4.28 34.72
N GLN A 8 12.02 2.98 34.79
CA GLN A 8 11.80 2.05 33.68
C GLN A 8 10.31 1.91 33.35
N ARG A 9 9.44 1.93 34.37
CA ARG A 9 7.99 1.88 34.16
C ARG A 9 7.48 3.12 33.42
N ILE A 10 7.92 4.31 33.82
CA ILE A 10 7.57 5.57 33.15
C ILE A 10 8.04 5.52 31.69
N TRP A 11 9.28 5.11 31.46
CA TRP A 11 9.84 4.99 30.10
C TRP A 11 9.02 4.05 29.20
N ILE A 12 8.60 2.88 29.71
CA ILE A 12 7.76 1.94 28.96
C ILE A 12 6.43 2.61 28.57
N VAL A 13 5.75 3.25 29.51
CA VAL A 13 4.45 3.90 29.25
C VAL A 13 4.59 5.02 28.23
N THR A 14 5.59 5.89 28.38
CA THR A 14 5.84 6.99 27.43
C THR A 14 6.22 6.46 26.04
N SER A 15 7.03 5.40 25.96
CA SER A 15 7.40 4.75 24.69
C SER A 15 6.19 4.17 23.96
N LEU A 16 5.30 3.47 24.69
CA LEU A 16 4.07 2.92 24.12
C LEU A 16 3.11 4.01 23.64
N PHE A 17 2.96 5.09 24.41
CA PHE A 17 2.14 6.22 24.00
C PHE A 17 2.69 6.87 22.72
N TYR A 18 4.01 7.08 22.64
CA TYR A 18 4.64 7.62 21.44
C TYR A 18 4.52 6.66 20.24
N ALA A 19 4.65 5.35 20.45
CA ALA A 19 4.42 4.35 19.41
C ALA A 19 3.00 4.46 18.84
N ALA A 20 1.99 4.62 19.70
CA ALA A 20 0.60 4.76 19.27
C ALA A 20 0.38 6.03 18.42
N LEU A 21 1.03 7.15 18.78
CA LEU A 21 0.96 8.38 17.98
C LEU A 21 1.61 8.20 16.59
N VAL A 22 2.78 7.56 16.54
CA VAL A 22 3.46 7.27 15.26
C VAL A 22 2.60 6.34 14.40
N ALA A 23 2.04 5.27 14.98
CA ALA A 23 1.15 4.36 14.27
C ALA A 23 -0.11 5.05 13.75
N GLY A 24 -0.75 5.90 14.56
CA GLY A 24 -1.91 6.68 14.15
C GLY A 24 -1.58 7.65 13.01
N THR A 25 -0.41 8.28 13.04
CA THR A 25 0.05 9.18 11.98
C THR A 25 0.29 8.42 10.67
N ILE A 26 0.95 7.24 10.73
CA ILE A 26 1.13 6.37 9.56
C ILE A 26 -0.22 5.95 9.00
N TYR A 27 -1.16 5.55 9.86
CA TYR A 27 -2.50 5.15 9.43
C TYR A 27 -3.27 6.27 8.72
N MET A 28 -3.23 7.49 9.26
CA MET A 28 -3.89 8.65 8.64
C MET A 28 -3.23 9.09 7.33
N LEU A 29 -1.91 8.96 7.25
CA LEU A 29 -1.15 9.32 6.05
C LEU A 29 -1.13 8.20 5.00
N HIS A 30 -1.60 6.99 5.32
CA HIS A 30 -1.62 5.86 4.41
C HIS A 30 -2.66 6.08 3.30
N PRO A 31 -2.25 6.46 2.07
CA PRO A 31 -3.15 6.51 0.93
C PRO A 31 -3.77 5.13 0.70
N ASN A 32 -4.99 5.10 0.18
CA ASN A 32 -5.65 3.84 -0.15
C ASN A 32 -5.05 3.27 -1.46
N TYR A 33 -3.81 2.76 -1.38
CA TYR A 33 -2.99 2.34 -2.51
C TYR A 33 -3.60 1.21 -3.34
N TRP A 34 -4.35 0.31 -2.71
CA TRP A 34 -5.09 -0.75 -3.40
C TRP A 34 -6.06 -0.17 -4.41
N ARG A 35 -6.78 0.88 -4.01
CA ARG A 35 -7.72 1.59 -4.89
C ARG A 35 -7.01 2.28 -6.05
N ALA A 36 -5.84 2.88 -5.80
CA ALA A 36 -5.06 3.54 -6.85
C ALA A 36 -4.55 2.53 -7.90
N ALA A 37 -4.07 1.37 -7.47
CA ALA A 37 -3.60 0.32 -8.36
C ALA A 37 -4.74 -0.27 -9.20
N ASP A 38 -5.93 -0.44 -8.63
CA ASP A 38 -7.12 -0.91 -9.36
C ASP A 38 -7.63 0.12 -10.39
N VAL A 39 -7.61 1.41 -10.04
CA VAL A 39 -7.94 2.50 -10.97
C VAL A 39 -6.96 2.52 -12.14
N LEU A 40 -5.65 2.47 -11.86
CA LEU A 40 -4.62 2.41 -12.90
C LEU A 40 -4.83 1.21 -13.83
N ARG A 41 -5.15 0.04 -13.28
CA ARG A 41 -5.42 -1.17 -14.09
C ARG A 41 -6.59 -0.97 -15.04
N ALA A 42 -7.66 -0.32 -14.59
CA ALA A 42 -8.82 -0.03 -15.43
C ALA A 42 -8.52 1.01 -16.51
N GLU A 43 -7.75 2.05 -16.19
CA GLU A 43 -7.29 3.04 -17.19
C GLU A 43 -6.47 2.35 -18.28
N LEU A 44 -5.47 1.56 -17.90
CA LEU A 44 -4.64 0.80 -18.85
C LEU A 44 -5.44 -0.20 -19.68
N THR A 45 -6.52 -0.76 -19.12
CA THR A 45 -7.42 -1.65 -19.86
C THR A 45 -8.19 -0.89 -20.94
N LEU A 46 -8.65 0.33 -20.66
CA LEU A 46 -9.30 1.18 -21.65
C LEU A 46 -8.33 1.57 -22.76
N ASP A 47 -7.10 1.94 -22.41
CA ASP A 47 -6.07 2.27 -23.39
C ASP A 47 -5.77 1.07 -24.29
N LEU A 48 -5.72 -0.14 -23.72
CA LEU A 48 -5.55 -1.38 -24.48
C LEU A 48 -6.71 -1.63 -25.46
N PHE A 49 -7.96 -1.40 -25.03
CA PHE A 49 -9.12 -1.52 -25.91
C PHE A 49 -9.11 -0.49 -27.03
N GLU A 50 -8.72 0.74 -26.74
CA GLU A 50 -8.63 1.81 -27.73
C GLU A 50 -7.52 1.54 -28.75
N GLN A 51 -6.35 1.12 -28.27
CA GLN A 51 -5.25 0.69 -29.13
C GLN A 51 -5.66 -0.49 -30.02
N TYR A 52 -6.25 -1.53 -29.43
CA TYR A 52 -6.71 -2.70 -30.18
C TYR A 52 -7.75 -2.34 -31.26
N LYS A 53 -8.69 -1.44 -30.93
CA LYS A 53 -9.68 -0.93 -31.88
C LYS A 53 -9.02 -0.19 -33.04
N SER A 54 -8.05 0.68 -32.74
CA SER A 54 -7.31 1.47 -33.73
C SER A 54 -6.52 0.56 -34.67
N ASP A 55 -5.81 -0.42 -34.12
CA ASP A 55 -4.94 -1.32 -34.88
C ASP A 55 -5.72 -2.29 -35.79
N ASN A 56 -6.97 -2.61 -35.42
CA ASN A 56 -7.79 -3.62 -36.12
C ASN A 56 -9.06 -3.03 -36.75
N GLU A 57 -9.17 -1.70 -36.90
CA GLU A 57 -10.44 -1.06 -37.27
C GLU A 57 -11.07 -1.66 -38.52
N ALA A 58 -10.29 -1.88 -39.59
CA ALA A 58 -10.77 -2.45 -40.84
C ALA A 58 -11.13 -3.95 -40.77
N ALA A 59 -10.54 -4.69 -39.82
CA ALA A 59 -10.70 -6.13 -39.67
C ALA A 59 -11.86 -6.52 -38.72
N LEU A 60 -12.25 -5.62 -37.82
CA LEU A 60 -13.28 -5.88 -36.82
C LEU A 60 -14.68 -5.95 -37.42
N SER A 61 -15.34 -7.08 -37.23
CA SER A 61 -16.76 -7.29 -37.50
C SER A 61 -17.63 -6.35 -36.66
N LEU A 62 -18.89 -6.16 -37.10
CA LEU A 62 -19.86 -5.33 -36.36
C LEU A 62 -20.09 -5.85 -34.93
N GLU A 63 -20.11 -7.17 -34.76
CA GLU A 63 -20.32 -7.84 -33.47
C GLU A 63 -19.14 -7.61 -32.52
N GLU A 64 -17.90 -7.79 -33.00
CA GLU A 64 -16.69 -7.51 -32.20
C GLU A 64 -16.62 -6.04 -31.78
N ARG A 65 -16.96 -5.11 -32.68
CA ARG A 65 -17.02 -3.66 -32.36
C ARG A 65 -18.04 -3.38 -31.25
N LYS A 66 -19.21 -4.03 -31.30
CA LYS A 66 -20.26 -3.87 -30.28
C LYS A 66 -19.80 -4.45 -28.94
N ASN A 67 -19.19 -5.64 -28.94
CA ASN A 67 -18.70 -6.29 -27.73
C ASN A 67 -17.55 -5.49 -27.10
N LEU A 68 -16.65 -4.92 -27.91
CA LEU A 68 -15.55 -4.05 -27.42
C LEU A 68 -16.09 -2.75 -26.82
N ALA A 69 -17.11 -2.16 -27.42
CA ALA A 69 -17.78 -0.98 -26.87
C ALA A 69 -18.46 -1.30 -25.52
N LEU A 70 -19.12 -2.47 -25.40
CA LEU A 70 -19.72 -2.92 -24.14
C LEU A 70 -18.67 -3.17 -23.05
N ALA A 71 -17.56 -3.85 -23.39
CA ALA A 71 -16.45 -4.08 -22.46
C ALA A 71 -15.85 -2.75 -21.97
N SER A 72 -15.59 -1.81 -22.89
CA SER A 72 -15.10 -0.47 -22.56
C SER A 72 -16.07 0.29 -21.65
N ALA A 73 -17.37 0.21 -21.93
CA ALA A 73 -18.40 0.84 -21.10
C ALA A 73 -18.42 0.28 -19.67
N ARG A 74 -18.26 -1.04 -19.50
CA ARG A 74 -18.16 -1.67 -18.17
C ARG A 74 -16.96 -1.14 -17.38
N VAL A 75 -15.79 -1.03 -18.02
CA VAL A 75 -14.59 -0.50 -17.36
C VAL A 75 -14.74 0.98 -17.01
N ARG A 76 -15.39 1.78 -17.87
CA ARG A 76 -15.70 3.19 -17.58
C ARG A 76 -16.70 3.35 -16.42
N LEU A 77 -17.71 2.49 -16.33
CA LEU A 77 -18.63 2.46 -15.20
C LEU A 77 -17.89 2.17 -13.89
N PHE A 78 -16.93 1.25 -13.91
CA PHE A 78 -16.04 1.00 -12.76
C PHE A 78 -15.28 2.27 -12.33
N LEU A 79 -14.67 3.00 -13.29
CA LEU A 79 -13.95 4.24 -12.98
C LEU A 79 -14.87 5.32 -12.41
N ALA A 80 -16.11 5.40 -12.90
CA ALA A 80 -17.10 6.39 -12.48
C ALA A 80 -17.63 6.12 -11.05
N ASP A 81 -18.10 4.91 -10.78
CA ASP A 81 -18.67 4.57 -9.47
C ASP A 81 -17.60 4.25 -8.43
N LYS A 82 -16.34 4.09 -8.85
CA LYS A 82 -15.21 3.66 -8.02
C LYS A 82 -15.52 2.40 -7.20
N SER A 83 -16.47 1.60 -7.67
CA SER A 83 -16.87 0.29 -7.19
C SER A 83 -16.47 -0.72 -8.25
N GLY A 84 -15.52 -1.58 -7.86
CA GLY A 84 -14.96 -2.71 -8.61
C GLY A 84 -15.94 -3.52 -9.45
N PRO A 85 -15.46 -4.28 -10.45
CA PRO A 85 -15.77 -5.70 -10.40
C PRO A 85 -15.40 -6.16 -8.99
N VAL A 86 -16.44 -6.32 -8.16
CA VAL A 86 -16.31 -6.75 -6.78
C VAL A 86 -15.83 -8.19 -6.82
N ALA A 87 -14.59 -8.44 -6.40
CA ALA A 87 -14.08 -9.75 -5.97
C ALA A 87 -14.10 -10.94 -6.97
N ASP A 88 -14.78 -10.86 -8.09
CA ASP A 88 -14.52 -11.76 -9.21
C ASP A 88 -13.19 -11.30 -9.81
N SER A 89 -12.17 -12.13 -9.68
CA SER A 89 -10.77 -11.79 -9.97
C SER A 89 -10.64 -11.06 -11.30
N TYR A 90 -9.64 -10.19 -11.46
CA TYR A 90 -9.32 -9.60 -12.76
C TYR A 90 -9.19 -10.67 -13.86
N ASP A 91 -8.78 -11.88 -13.49
CA ASP A 91 -8.79 -13.05 -14.37
C ASP A 91 -10.19 -13.44 -14.85
N ALA A 92 -11.21 -13.35 -14.00
CA ALA A 92 -12.61 -13.55 -14.40
C ALA A 92 -13.06 -12.46 -15.37
N PHE A 93 -12.68 -11.20 -15.16
CA PHE A 93 -12.92 -10.12 -16.11
C PHE A 93 -12.21 -10.37 -17.45
N VAL A 94 -10.92 -10.71 -17.44
CA VAL A 94 -10.15 -11.03 -18.65
C VAL A 94 -10.75 -12.23 -19.38
N THR A 95 -11.19 -13.25 -18.62
CA THR A 95 -11.85 -14.44 -19.16
C THR A 95 -13.21 -14.10 -19.77
N ASP A 96 -14.03 -13.28 -19.11
CA ASP A 96 -15.31 -12.79 -19.61
C ASP A 96 -15.12 -11.96 -20.88
N VAL A 97 -14.14 -11.06 -20.90
CA VAL A 97 -13.82 -10.23 -22.05
C VAL A 97 -13.31 -11.06 -23.21
N ASN A 98 -12.37 -11.98 -23.00
CA ASN A 98 -11.85 -12.84 -24.06
C ASN A 98 -12.92 -13.81 -24.60
N SER A 99 -13.80 -14.33 -23.73
CA SER A 99 -14.91 -15.20 -24.16
C SER A 99 -16.02 -14.43 -24.88
N SER A 100 -16.31 -13.19 -24.47
CA SER A 100 -17.32 -12.35 -25.09
C SER A 100 -16.85 -11.69 -26.40
N LEU A 101 -15.58 -11.32 -26.51
CA LEU A 101 -15.02 -10.71 -27.71
C LEU A 101 -14.72 -11.72 -28.80
N GLY A 102 -14.46 -12.98 -28.45
CA GLY A 102 -14.01 -14.00 -29.40
C GLY A 102 -12.61 -13.74 -29.96
N VAL A 103 -11.91 -12.70 -29.48
CA VAL A 103 -10.55 -12.35 -29.90
C VAL A 103 -9.62 -12.30 -28.70
N PRO A 104 -8.46 -12.96 -28.75
CA PRO A 104 -7.51 -12.97 -27.63
C PRO A 104 -6.79 -11.61 -27.55
N ILE A 105 -7.31 -10.70 -26.72
CA ILE A 105 -6.57 -9.48 -26.37
C ILE A 105 -5.50 -9.85 -25.35
N ASN A 106 -4.26 -9.39 -25.57
CA ASN A 106 -3.16 -9.65 -24.67
C ASN A 106 -3.12 -8.64 -23.52
N PHE A 107 -3.59 -9.04 -22.35
CA PHE A 107 -3.61 -8.22 -21.13
C PHE A 107 -2.32 -8.27 -20.30
N SER A 108 -1.27 -8.96 -20.76
CA SER A 108 -0.03 -9.14 -19.99
C SER A 108 0.64 -7.80 -19.62
N SER A 109 0.61 -6.82 -20.52
CA SER A 109 1.17 -5.48 -20.26
C SER A 109 0.43 -4.76 -19.13
N VAL A 110 -0.89 -4.87 -19.08
CA VAL A 110 -1.75 -4.30 -18.02
C VAL A 110 -1.47 -4.98 -16.69
N TYR A 111 -1.32 -6.32 -16.69
CA TYR A 111 -1.00 -7.08 -15.48
C TYR A 111 0.37 -6.70 -14.90
N ILE A 112 1.41 -6.64 -15.75
CA ILE A 112 2.76 -6.27 -15.31
C ILE A 112 2.78 -4.87 -14.71
N GLN A 113 2.12 -3.90 -15.36
CA GLN A 113 2.06 -2.53 -14.84
C GLN A 113 1.29 -2.43 -13.52
N HIS A 114 0.19 -3.16 -13.39
CA HIS A 114 -0.57 -3.22 -12.14
C HIS A 114 0.26 -3.84 -11.00
N GLU A 115 0.96 -4.94 -11.26
CA GLU A 115 1.82 -5.61 -10.29
C GLU A 115 3.01 -4.72 -9.90
N ASN A 116 3.61 -4.01 -10.86
CA ASN A 116 4.64 -3.02 -10.58
C ASN A 116 4.11 -1.90 -9.67
N ALA A 117 2.92 -1.35 -9.94
CA ALA A 117 2.30 -0.33 -9.11
C ALA A 117 1.99 -0.85 -7.69
N LEU A 118 1.53 -2.09 -7.55
CA LEU A 118 1.34 -2.73 -6.23
C LEU A 118 2.67 -2.88 -5.49
N ASN A 119 3.72 -3.29 -6.19
CA ASN A 119 5.05 -3.47 -5.60
C ASN A 119 5.69 -2.13 -5.20
N GLU A 120 5.57 -1.09 -6.03
CA GLU A 120 6.00 0.27 -5.69
C GLU A 120 5.26 0.78 -4.44
N ASN A 121 3.94 0.59 -4.37
CA ASN A 121 3.14 0.97 -3.21
C ASN A 121 3.51 0.18 -1.95
N ARG A 122 3.77 -1.14 -2.07
CA ARG A 122 4.26 -1.97 -0.95
C ARG A 122 5.63 -1.50 -0.48
N GLN A 123 6.54 -1.19 -1.39
CA GLN A 123 7.86 -0.65 -1.04
C GLN A 123 7.74 0.71 -0.35
N ALA A 124 6.87 1.60 -0.84
CA ALA A 124 6.61 2.89 -0.21
C ALA A 124 6.06 2.72 1.21
N LEU A 125 5.13 1.79 1.42
CA LEU A 125 4.60 1.46 2.74
C LEU A 125 5.70 0.93 3.67
N LEU A 126 6.53 0.01 3.21
CA LEU A 126 7.65 -0.53 4.00
C LEU A 126 8.65 0.57 4.38
N ARG A 127 8.93 1.51 3.47
CA ARG A 127 9.78 2.68 3.77
C ARG A 127 9.13 3.57 4.82
N LEU A 128 7.84 3.87 4.68
CA LEU A 128 7.10 4.70 5.64
C LEU A 128 7.08 4.06 7.05
N ILE A 129 6.81 2.75 7.13
CA ILE A 129 6.88 1.98 8.37
C ILE A 129 8.30 1.99 8.93
N GLY A 130 9.31 1.79 8.09
CA GLY A 130 10.72 1.83 8.49
C GLY A 130 11.11 3.19 9.08
N TYR A 131 10.77 4.29 8.42
CA TYR A 131 11.01 5.64 8.94
C TYR A 131 10.25 5.91 10.23
N GLY A 132 8.99 5.48 10.32
CA GLY A 132 8.21 5.58 11.55
C GLY A 132 8.85 4.80 12.71
N PHE A 133 9.31 3.58 12.44
CA PHE A 133 10.01 2.76 13.43
C PHE A 133 11.31 3.41 13.90
N VAL A 134 12.13 3.94 12.99
CA VAL A 134 13.37 4.66 13.35
C VAL A 134 13.06 5.93 14.13
N GLY A 135 12.06 6.71 13.69
CA GLY A 135 11.60 7.93 14.36
C GLY A 135 10.98 7.69 15.75
N TRP A 136 10.50 6.47 16.00
CA TRP A 136 10.07 6.02 17.32
C TRP A 136 11.23 5.48 18.16
N ALA A 137 11.90 4.43 17.68
CA ALA A 137 12.91 3.68 18.42
C ALA A 137 14.16 4.52 18.73
N GLY A 138 14.56 5.42 17.82
CA GLY A 138 15.74 6.29 18.00
C GLY A 138 15.62 7.19 19.23
N PRO A 139 14.66 8.12 19.27
CA PRO A 139 14.44 9.00 20.43
C PRO A 139 14.20 8.24 21.73
N VAL A 140 13.41 7.17 21.69
CA VAL A 140 13.09 6.33 22.85
C VAL A 140 14.35 5.68 23.44
N THR A 141 15.23 5.16 22.58
CA THR A 141 16.50 4.54 22.99
C THR A 141 17.45 5.60 23.56
N LEU A 142 17.55 6.77 22.94
CA LEU A 142 18.38 7.87 23.44
C LEU A 142 17.94 8.33 24.84
N ILE A 143 16.64 8.51 25.06
CA ILE A 143 16.10 8.88 26.39
C ILE A 143 16.40 7.80 27.43
N TYR A 144 16.29 6.52 27.05
CA TYR A 144 16.63 5.42 27.95
C TYR A 144 18.10 5.47 28.38
N LEU A 145 19.01 5.61 27.40
CA LEU A 145 20.46 5.66 27.63
C LEU A 145 20.85 6.86 28.50
N LEU A 146 20.24 8.03 28.27
CA LEU A 146 20.43 9.22 29.11
C LEU A 146 19.99 8.96 30.56
N GLY A 147 18.81 8.38 30.76
CA GLY A 147 18.33 8.01 32.09
C GLY A 147 19.24 7.00 32.79
N ALA A 148 19.77 6.03 32.04
CA ALA A 148 20.73 5.05 32.55
C ALA A 148 22.07 5.70 32.93
N ALA A 149 22.59 6.62 32.10
CA ALA A 149 23.82 7.36 32.37
C ALA A 149 23.69 8.22 33.65
N ILE A 150 22.59 8.95 33.80
CA ILE A 150 22.32 9.75 35.01
C ILE A 150 22.24 8.86 36.25
N ALA A 151 21.57 7.70 36.15
CA ALA A 151 21.48 6.75 37.25
C ALA A 151 22.84 6.18 37.65
N TRP A 152 23.71 5.91 36.67
CA TRP A 152 25.08 5.44 36.90
C TRP A 152 25.93 6.50 37.60
N ILE A 153 25.91 7.76 37.11
CA ILE A 153 26.61 8.88 37.72
C ILE A 153 26.15 9.08 39.18
N ARG A 154 24.83 9.10 39.41
CA ARG A 154 24.27 9.28 40.76
C ARG A 154 24.68 8.16 41.72
N LYS A 155 24.83 6.93 41.22
CA LYS A 155 25.29 5.81 42.03
C LYS A 155 26.76 5.99 42.44
N GLY A 156 27.62 6.37 41.48
CA GLY A 156 29.04 6.63 41.76
C GLY A 156 29.26 7.65 42.87
N PHE A 157 28.46 8.73 42.93
CA PHE A 157 28.56 9.75 43.97
C PHE A 157 27.92 9.41 45.32
N ARG A 158 27.14 8.32 45.41
CA ARG A 158 26.49 7.89 46.66
C ARG A 158 27.25 6.79 47.39
N ASP A 159 28.16 6.13 46.71
CA ASP A 159 28.93 5.02 47.24
C ASP A 159 30.29 5.47 47.84
N ASP A 160 30.55 6.78 47.99
CA ASP A 160 31.69 7.32 48.74
C ASP A 160 31.37 7.36 50.25
N PRO A 161 32.00 6.50 51.09
CA PRO A 161 31.88 6.56 52.54
C PRO A 161 32.94 7.52 53.07
N PHE A 162 32.59 8.79 53.21
CA PHE A 162 33.26 9.69 54.14
C PHE A 162 32.37 9.91 55.36
#